data_AF-A0A5Q4GB83-F1
#
_entry.id   AF-A0A5Q4GB83-F1
#
_cell.length_a   1.000
_cell.length_b   1.000
_cell.length_c   1.000
_cell.angle_alpha   90.00
_cell.angle_beta   90.00
_cell.angle_gamma   90.00
#
_symmetry.space_group_name_H-M   'P 1'
#
loop_
_entity.id
_entity.type
_entity.pdbx_description
1 polymer ?
#
loop_
_entity_poly.entity_id
_entity_poly.type
_entity_poly.pdbx_seq_one_letter_code
_entity_poly.pdbx_strand_id
1 'polypeptide(L)'
;MRHATRAMVCTDGPVAIARLALLGSMARDTATPGSGVDVLVAFDGPATSSRSFGVQFYLEDVLGRPVDLGTERALRPELRPAIERERFDVGR
;
A
#
# COMPACT_ATOMS: atom_id res chain seq x y z
N MET A 1 11.92 20.18 -0.16
CA MET A 1 12.16 18.76 0.19
C MET A 1 11.72 17.96 -1.04
N ARG A 2 12.57 17.64 -2.03
CA ARG A 2 13.66 16.65 -2.06
C ARG A 2 13.20 15.23 -1.63
N HIS A 3 12.24 14.63 -2.31
CA HIS A 3 11.97 13.19 -2.15
C HIS A 3 12.10 12.36 -3.45
N ALA A 4 12.04 12.98 -4.63
CA ALA A 4 12.17 12.27 -5.92
C ALA A 4 13.64 12.00 -6.36
N THR A 5 14.51 11.44 -5.51
CA THR A 5 15.91 11.12 -5.92
C THR A 5 16.36 9.70 -5.57
N ARG A 6 15.45 8.81 -5.21
CA ARG A 6 15.81 7.39 -5.15
C ARG A 6 14.56 6.52 -5.30
N ALA A 7 14.04 6.48 -6.53
CA ALA A 7 13.51 5.21 -7.00
C ALA A 7 14.69 4.24 -6.86
N MET A 8 14.71 3.46 -5.77
CA MET A 8 15.53 2.27 -5.70
C MET A 8 15.30 1.57 -7.04
N VAL A 9 16.35 1.35 -7.82
CA VAL A 9 16.24 0.66 -9.10
C VAL A 9 15.71 -0.73 -8.77
N CYS A 10 14.39 -0.86 -8.82
CA CYS A 10 13.72 -2.12 -8.68
C CYS A 10 14.02 -2.83 -10.00
N THR A 11 14.99 -3.73 -9.97
CA THR A 11 15.38 -4.54 -11.13
C THR A 11 14.28 -5.52 -11.53
N ASP A 12 13.26 -5.66 -10.69
CA ASP A 12 12.03 -6.34 -11.00
C ASP A 12 11.26 -5.46 -12.01
N GLY A 13 10.91 -6.01 -13.17
CA GLY A 13 10.14 -5.32 -14.21
C GLY A 13 8.74 -4.84 -13.73
N PRO A 14 7.81 -4.55 -14.65
CA PRO A 14 6.52 -3.96 -14.29
C PRO A 14 5.78 -4.74 -13.19
N VAL A 15 5.22 -4.01 -12.23
CA VAL A 15 4.56 -4.57 -11.04
C VAL A 15 3.07 -4.71 -11.30
N ALA A 16 2.59 -5.96 -11.38
CA ALA A 16 1.17 -6.26 -11.50
C ALA A 16 0.52 -6.35 -10.10
N ILE A 17 -0.49 -5.53 -9.86
CA ILE A 17 -1.30 -5.53 -8.65
C ILE A 17 -2.60 -6.28 -8.94
N ALA A 18 -2.87 -7.34 -8.19
CA ALA A 18 -4.09 -8.11 -8.28
C ALA A 18 -5.23 -7.46 -7.48
N ARG A 19 -4.91 -6.86 -6.32
CA ARG A 19 -5.87 -6.15 -5.46
C ARG A 19 -5.22 -5.00 -4.70
N LEU A 20 -6.02 -3.97 -4.47
CA LEU A 20 -5.67 -2.82 -3.65
C LEU A 20 -6.84 -2.50 -2.72
N ALA A 21 -6.56 -2.29 -1.44
CA ALA A 21 -7.55 -1.86 -0.48
C ALA A 21 -6.99 -0.76 0.44
N LEU A 22 -7.87 0.16 0.83
CA LEU A 22 -7.60 1.15 1.88
C LEU A 22 -7.95 0.56 3.23
N LEU A 23 -7.18 0.95 4.25
CA LEU A 23 -7.39 0.61 5.64
C LEU A 23 -7.45 1.89 6.49
N GLY A 24 -7.59 1.68 7.80
CA GLY A 24 -7.38 2.74 8.77
C GLY A 24 -8.35 3.89 8.63
N SER A 25 -7.86 5.11 8.84
CA SER A 25 -8.69 6.31 8.90
C SER A 25 -9.38 6.67 7.58
N MET A 26 -8.77 6.30 6.43
CA MET A 26 -9.37 6.52 5.11
C MET A 26 -10.58 5.60 4.90
N ALA A 27 -10.45 4.32 5.26
CA ALA A 27 -11.54 3.35 5.11
C ALA A 27 -12.70 3.61 6.10
N ARG A 28 -12.42 4.23 7.24
CA ARG A 28 -13.41 4.54 8.29
C ARG A 28 -14.00 5.95 8.19
N ASP A 29 -13.66 6.71 7.15
CA ASP A 29 -14.09 8.11 6.96
C ASP A 29 -13.78 9.04 8.17
N THR A 30 -12.67 8.75 8.86
CA THR A 30 -12.18 9.52 10.02
C THR A 30 -10.82 10.16 9.77
N ALA A 31 -10.40 10.23 8.51
CA ALA A 31 -9.14 10.82 8.12
C ALA A 31 -9.10 12.33 8.40
N THR A 32 -7.95 12.80 8.86
CA THR A 32 -7.65 14.22 9.05
C THR A 32 -6.61 14.68 8.01
N PRO A 33 -6.38 16.00 7.88
CA PRO A 33 -5.32 16.51 6.99
C PRO A 33 -3.92 15.96 7.30
N GLY A 34 -3.65 15.58 8.55
CA GLY A 34 -2.37 15.01 8.97
C GLY A 34 -2.28 13.48 8.91
N SER A 35 -3.37 12.78 8.57
CA SER A 35 -3.37 11.31 8.53
C SER A 35 -2.46 10.79 7.41
N GLY A 36 -1.83 9.63 7.62
CA GLY A 36 -1.23 8.84 6.54
C GLY A 36 -2.29 8.08 5.74
N VAL A 37 -1.85 7.34 4.72
CA VAL A 37 -2.70 6.44 3.94
C VAL A 37 -2.25 5.00 4.15
N ASP A 38 -3.08 4.20 4.80
CA ASP A 38 -2.82 2.77 5.02
C ASP A 38 -3.37 1.97 3.83
N VAL A 39 -2.50 1.24 3.15
CA VAL A 39 -2.83 0.51 1.92
C VAL A 39 -2.44 -0.95 2.06
N LEU A 40 -3.37 -1.85 1.73
CA LEU A 40 -3.11 -3.27 1.59
C LEU A 40 -3.06 -3.65 0.11
N VAL A 41 -1.96 -4.29 -0.30
CA VAL A 41 -1.77 -4.75 -1.68
C VAL A 41 -1.65 -6.27 -1.76
N ALA A 42 -2.26 -6.83 -2.80
CA ALA A 42 -1.99 -8.18 -3.27
C ALA A 42 -1.32 -8.09 -4.64
N PHE A 43 -0.10 -8.61 -4.74
CA PHE A 43 0.63 -8.69 -6.01
C PHE A 43 0.23 -9.93 -6.80
N ASP A 44 0.21 -9.81 -8.12
CA ASP A 44 0.22 -10.96 -9.01
C ASP A 44 1.66 -11.52 -9.07
N GLY A 45 1.90 -12.57 -8.28
CA GLY A 45 3.23 -13.16 -8.08
C GLY A 45 3.92 -12.77 -6.76
N PRO A 46 5.26 -12.86 -6.67
CA PRO A 46 6.00 -12.60 -5.43
C PRO A 46 5.89 -11.15 -4.96
N ALA A 47 5.60 -10.97 -3.67
CA ALA A 47 5.70 -9.70 -2.96
C ALA A 47 7.16 -9.48 -2.51
N THR A 48 8.05 -9.16 -3.46
CA THR A 48 9.44 -8.82 -3.14
C THR A 48 9.51 -7.45 -2.47
N SER A 49 10.52 -7.22 -1.62
CA SER A 49 10.71 -5.92 -0.98
C SER A 49 10.82 -4.79 -2.00
N SER A 50 11.53 -5.02 -3.11
CA SER A 50 11.65 -4.06 -4.22
C SER A 50 10.29 -3.66 -4.79
N ARG A 51 9.40 -4.63 -5.06
CA ARG A 51 8.03 -4.35 -5.55
C ARG A 51 7.20 -3.58 -4.53
N SER A 52 7.26 -3.96 -3.25
CA SER A 52 6.54 -3.27 -2.19
C SER A 52 7.01 -1.83 -2.04
N PHE A 53 8.32 -1.58 -1.94
CA PHE A 53 8.85 -0.21 -1.83
C PHE A 53 8.58 0.61 -3.08
N GLY A 54 8.67 0.02 -4.27
CA GLY A 54 8.34 0.69 -5.52
C GLY A 54 6.90 1.21 -5.54
N VAL A 55 5.94 0.38 -5.12
CA VAL A 55 4.53 0.79 -5.01
C VAL A 55 4.33 1.83 -3.92
N GLN A 56 4.95 1.66 -2.74
CA GLN A 56 4.83 2.63 -1.65
C GLN A 56 5.29 4.02 -2.10
N PHE A 57 6.50 4.15 -2.65
CA PHE A 57 7.01 5.44 -3.11
C PHE A 57 6.18 6.04 -4.23
N TYR A 58 5.72 5.22 -5.18
CA TYR A 58 4.83 5.69 -6.23
C TYR A 58 3.53 6.29 -5.66
N LEU A 59 2.92 5.61 -4.68
CA LEU A 59 1.69 6.10 -4.03
C LEU A 59 1.96 7.36 -3.20
N GLU A 60 3.08 7.45 -2.49
CA GLU A 60 3.45 8.65 -1.75
C GLU A 60 3.64 9.87 -2.67
N ASP A 61 4.29 9.68 -3.82
CA ASP A 61 4.50 10.73 -4.82
C ASP A 61 3.17 11.19 -5.43
N VAL A 62 2.26 10.26 -5.74
CA VAL A 62 0.93 10.59 -6.32
C VAL A 62 0.01 11.24 -5.29
N LEU A 63 0.00 10.75 -4.05
CA LEU A 63 -0.92 11.20 -3.01
C LEU A 63 -0.41 12.42 -2.24
N GLY A 64 0.90 12.69 -2.29
CA GLY A 64 1.54 13.77 -1.52
C GLY A 64 1.47 13.56 -0.01
N ARG A 65 1.30 12.31 0.44
CA ARG A 65 1.11 11.92 1.85
C ARG A 65 1.91 10.67 2.16
N PRO A 66 2.36 10.47 3.41
CA PRO A 66 2.98 9.22 3.83
C PRO A 66 2.03 8.03 3.62
N VAL A 67 2.58 6.93 3.11
CA VAL A 67 1.84 5.69 2.87
C VAL A 67 2.44 4.58 3.72
N ASP A 68 1.60 3.87 4.47
CA ASP A 68 1.96 2.60 5.10
C ASP A 68 1.44 1.46 4.22
N LEU A 69 2.35 0.70 3.61
CA LEU A 69 2.01 -0.36 2.67
C LEU A 69 2.14 -1.74 3.33
N GLY A 70 1.00 -2.38 3.56
CA GLY A 70 0.91 -3.79 3.92
C GLY A 70 0.80 -4.68 2.68
N THR A 71 1.29 -5.92 2.78
CA THR A 71 1.02 -6.97 1.77
C THR A 71 0.17 -8.07 2.38
N GLU A 72 -0.80 -8.62 1.64
CA GLU A 72 -1.66 -9.71 2.14
C GLU A 72 -0.86 -10.92 2.64
N ARG A 73 0.34 -11.15 2.09
CA ARG A 73 1.24 -12.24 2.48
C ARG A 73 1.99 -11.99 3.79
N ALA A 74 2.25 -10.73 4.12
CA ALA A 74 2.91 -10.35 5.36
C ALA A 74 1.93 -10.21 6.53
N LEU A 75 0.62 -10.28 6.26
CA LEU A 75 -0.39 -10.23 7.31
C LEU A 75 -0.33 -11.47 8.19
N ARG A 76 -0.22 -11.21 9.49
CA ARG A 76 -0.41 -12.23 10.51
C ARG A 76 -1.82 -12.81 10.40
N PRO A 77 -1.99 -14.15 10.38
CA PRO A 77 -3.31 -14.79 10.23
C PRO A 77 -4.36 -14.27 11.22
N GLU A 78 -3.94 -13.91 12.43
CA GLU A 78 -4.80 -13.42 13.51
C GLU A 78 -5.38 -12.03 13.21
N LEU A 79 -4.69 -11.22 12.39
CA LEU A 79 -5.14 -9.88 11.99
C LEU A 79 -6.08 -9.90 10.77
N ARG A 80 -6.08 -11.00 10.02
CA ARG A 80 -6.85 -11.12 8.77
C ARG A 80 -8.35 -10.86 8.97
N PRO A 81 -9.04 -11.40 9.99
CA PRO A 81 -10.46 -11.12 10.18
C PRO A 81 -10.77 -9.65 10.50
N ALA A 82 -9.86 -8.95 11.18
CA ALA A 82 -10.02 -7.54 11.49
C ALA A 82 -9.87 -6.69 10.21
N ILE A 83 -8.84 -6.98 9.43
CA ILE A 83 -8.55 -6.30 8.16
C ILE A 83 -9.65 -6.54 7.13
N GLU A 84 -10.13 -7.77 7.00
CA GLU A 84 -11.22 -8.10 6.07
C GLU A 84 -12.52 -7.35 6.38
N ARG A 85 -12.76 -7.00 7.65
CA ARG A 85 -13.93 -6.24 8.08
C ARG A 85 -13.84 -4.75 7.81
N GLU A 86 -12.63 -4.19 7.86
CA GLU A 86 -12.43 -2.75 7.70
C GLU A 86 -11.96 -2.33 6.31
N ARG A 87 -11.47 -3.27 5.50
CA ARG A 87 -10.92 -2.94 4.19
C ARG A 87 -11.96 -2.32 3.27
N PHE A 88 -11.52 -1.29 2.57
CA PHE A 88 -12.27 -0.69 1.47
C PHE A 88 -11.53 -0.97 0.16
N ASP A 89 -12.06 -1.89 -0.65
CA ASP A 89 -11.46 -2.29 -1.92
C ASP A 89 -11.53 -1.14 -2.94
N VAL A 90 -10.39 -0.81 -3.58
CA VAL A 90 -10.28 0.28 -4.55
C VAL A 90 -10.09 -0.28 -5.95
N GLY A 91 -11.10 -0.09 -6.81
CA GLY A 91 -11.10 -0.56 -8.19
C GLY A 91 -11.49 -2.04 -8.33
N ARG A 92 -12.27 -2.33 -9.38
CA ARG A 92 -12.54 -3.67 -9.87
C ARG A 92 -12.25 -3.72 -11.36
#